data_AF-A0A7W0VJV8-F1
#
_entry.id   AF-A0A7W0VJV8-F1
#
_cell.length_a   1.000
_cell.length_b   1.000
_cell.length_c   1.000
_cell.angle_alpha   90.00
_cell.angle_beta   90.00
_cell.angle_gamma   90.00
#
_symmetry.space_group_name_H-M   'P 1'
#
loop_
_entity.id
_entity.type
_entity.pdbx_description
1 polymer ?
#
loop_
_entity_poly.entity_id
_entity_poly.type
_entity_poly.pdbx_seq_one_letter_code
_entity_poly.pdbx_strand_id
1 'polypeptide(L)'
;MSVIIYGIKDYGRVDEHGGEYATTQFFHIWFAPLIPTGSTWVVGSGNEGQLGLPIKLHWKSVAAGYLRVWGAVAAIGGALAGMQTGRIGLLALAAIAGALWAWSWSWRTLRTDAARRRSDFNFVAFGMRCDARRMPGGLRVEAKRDLDRRWNARKPDLTPNDVARHGAHDPGEAVIAYGLLRIAAIERGSAGKGEDADAERILEGAHVAAEVGEGPYRASAVAPGAPTAATLGDLVAARTAEQLAANPSLIVTPADVARAAKKRVRKQRLGLAALTLVGVGGLASFMSAHRPTLHPTLAELRSSNPPVGRNVRITCDSVEMVWEQTDGRDNDVTSRIAMCQLGRYLVPVQFDDEGAIPPHDVEGTLFFMLETELWVKDGLRKDPTLDNSSLDVYVDVEHGEDRVASYIGLLFALATPVAWVLYFRSRRRAKRAAAELATSS
;
A
#
# COMPACT_ATOMS: atom_id res chain seq x y z
N MET A 1 30.31 -9.78 -16.57
CA MET A 1 30.38 -10.51 -15.29
C MET A 1 29.34 -9.89 -14.35
N SER A 2 28.23 -10.57 -14.09
CA SER A 2 27.13 -10.01 -13.28
C SER A 2 27.41 -10.22 -11.80
N VAL A 3 27.52 -9.13 -11.03
CA VAL A 3 27.81 -9.18 -9.58
C VAL A 3 26.50 -9.43 -8.81
N ILE A 4 26.32 -10.61 -8.22
CA ILE A 4 25.11 -10.93 -7.42
C ILE A 4 25.25 -10.33 -6.02
N ILE A 5 24.35 -9.42 -5.64
CA ILE A 5 24.29 -8.84 -4.29
C ILE A 5 23.31 -9.65 -3.43
N TYR A 6 23.82 -10.33 -2.40
CA TYR A 6 23.02 -11.08 -1.43
C TYR A 6 23.39 -10.72 0.01
N GLY A 7 22.48 -10.97 0.95
CA GLY A 7 22.71 -10.67 2.37
C GLY A 7 21.45 -10.79 3.23
N ILE A 8 21.56 -10.38 4.49
CA ILE A 8 20.43 -10.27 5.42
C ILE A 8 20.12 -8.79 5.64
N LYS A 9 18.84 -8.43 5.57
CA LYS A 9 18.40 -7.05 5.78
C LYS A 9 17.03 -6.99 6.42
N ASP A 10 16.81 -5.93 7.21
CA ASP A 10 15.53 -5.64 7.83
C ASP A 10 14.51 -5.10 6.82
N TYR A 11 13.37 -5.76 6.73
CA TYR A 11 12.20 -5.32 5.98
C TYR A 11 10.94 -5.39 6.86
N GLY A 12 9.82 -4.89 6.31
CA GLY A 12 8.54 -5.16 6.94
C GLY A 12 8.21 -4.34 8.17
N ARG A 13 8.88 -3.21 8.42
CA ARG A 13 8.58 -2.30 9.55
C ARG A 13 7.08 -2.07 9.76
N VAL A 14 6.56 -2.43 10.94
CA VAL A 14 5.15 -2.30 11.37
C VAL A 14 5.04 -1.89 12.83
N ASP A 15 3.83 -1.49 13.23
CA ASP A 15 3.47 -1.14 14.61
C ASP A 15 4.34 0.00 15.20
N GLU A 16 4.79 0.94 14.36
CA GLU A 16 5.59 2.09 14.76
C GLU A 16 4.80 3.03 15.68
N HIS A 17 5.32 3.24 16.90
CA HIS A 17 4.84 4.21 17.89
C HIS A 17 5.97 4.59 18.84
N GLY A 18 6.11 5.88 19.17
CA GLY A 18 7.17 6.38 20.06
C GLY A 18 8.60 6.02 19.64
N GLY A 19 8.86 5.86 18.33
CA GLY A 19 10.19 5.48 17.80
C GLY A 19 10.46 3.98 17.77
N GLU A 20 9.71 3.18 18.52
CA GLU A 20 9.81 1.72 18.55
C GLU A 20 8.97 1.07 17.45
N TYR A 21 9.36 -0.13 16.98
CA TYR A 21 8.64 -0.87 15.93
C TYR A 21 9.09 -2.33 15.81
N ALA A 22 8.23 -3.17 15.24
CA ALA A 22 8.63 -4.51 14.80
C ALA A 22 9.21 -4.48 13.38
N THR A 23 10.28 -5.22 13.14
CA THR A 23 10.88 -5.47 11.82
C THR A 23 11.25 -6.95 11.66
N THR A 24 11.34 -7.42 10.42
CA THR A 24 11.71 -8.81 10.10
C THR A 24 12.97 -8.81 9.24
N GLN A 25 13.95 -9.62 9.64
CA GLN A 25 15.14 -9.88 8.84
C GLN A 25 14.80 -10.86 7.72
N PHE A 26 15.22 -10.54 6.51
CA PHE A 26 15.10 -11.43 5.36
C PHE A 26 16.47 -11.69 4.74
N PHE A 27 16.70 -12.94 4.38
CA PHE A 27 17.66 -13.24 3.33
C PHE A 27 17.14 -12.65 2.01
N HIS A 28 17.99 -11.89 1.32
CA HIS A 28 17.64 -11.25 0.07
C HIS A 28 18.68 -11.52 -1.01
N ILE A 29 18.21 -11.52 -2.25
CA ILE A 29 19.04 -11.45 -3.46
C ILE A 29 18.55 -10.21 -4.22
N TRP A 30 19.47 -9.35 -4.65
CA TRP A 30 19.14 -8.09 -5.32
C TRP A 30 18.13 -7.21 -4.55
N PHE A 31 18.24 -7.18 -3.22
CA PHE A 31 17.31 -6.49 -2.31
C PHE A 31 15.86 -7.00 -2.33
N ALA A 32 15.56 -8.11 -3.02
CA ALA A 32 14.27 -8.77 -2.96
C ALA A 32 14.22 -9.72 -1.74
N PRO A 33 13.30 -9.53 -0.79
CA PRO A 33 13.19 -10.40 0.38
C PRO A 33 12.67 -11.77 -0.04
N LEU A 34 13.41 -12.83 0.30
CA LEU A 34 13.10 -14.20 -0.07
C LEU A 34 12.64 -15.04 1.11
N ILE A 35 13.48 -15.17 2.14
CA ILE A 35 13.22 -16.04 3.29
C ILE A 35 13.33 -15.22 4.57
N PRO A 36 12.29 -15.17 5.43
CA PRO A 36 12.38 -14.50 6.71
C PRO A 36 13.25 -15.33 7.65
N THR A 37 14.25 -14.70 8.26
CA THR A 37 15.21 -15.37 9.15
C THR A 37 14.95 -15.08 10.63
N GLY A 38 14.33 -13.94 10.93
CA GLY A 38 14.06 -13.55 12.31
C GLY A 38 13.22 -12.29 12.40
N SER A 39 12.74 -11.94 13.58
CA SER A 39 12.10 -10.64 13.81
C SER A 39 12.70 -9.97 15.03
N THR A 40 12.80 -8.65 14.97
CA THR A 40 13.40 -7.83 16.01
C THR A 40 12.43 -6.70 16.34
N TRP A 41 12.22 -6.46 17.64
CA TRP A 41 11.57 -5.26 18.12
C TRP A 41 12.63 -4.19 18.33
N VAL A 42 12.65 -3.19 17.46
CA VAL A 42 13.62 -2.10 17.52
C VAL A 42 13.15 -1.12 18.58
N VAL A 43 13.98 -0.92 19.61
CA VAL A 43 13.72 0.01 20.72
C VAL A 43 14.29 1.40 20.40
N GLY A 44 15.33 1.46 19.56
CA GLY A 44 15.85 2.72 19.04
C GLY A 44 16.99 2.55 18.05
N SER A 45 17.48 3.67 17.52
CA SER A 45 18.65 3.73 16.64
C SER A 45 19.81 4.38 17.40
N GLY A 46 20.87 3.61 17.67
CA GLY A 46 22.13 4.14 18.19
C GLY A 46 23.11 4.44 17.05
N ASN A 47 24.27 5.01 17.40
CA ASN A 47 25.35 5.30 16.44
C ASN A 47 25.95 4.02 15.83
N GLU A 48 25.91 2.90 16.55
CA GLU A 48 26.47 1.61 16.14
C GLU A 48 25.45 0.69 15.46
N GLY A 49 24.21 1.13 15.27
CA GLY A 49 23.15 0.35 14.63
C GLY A 49 21.80 0.43 15.32
N GLN A 50 20.90 -0.47 14.92
CA GLN A 50 19.58 -0.56 15.53
C GLN A 50 19.67 -1.37 16.83
N LEU A 51 19.32 -0.74 17.94
CA LEU A 51 19.14 -1.42 19.21
C LEU A 51 17.79 -2.13 19.18
N GLY A 52 17.81 -3.46 19.28
CA GLY A 52 16.59 -4.23 19.17
C GLY A 52 16.63 -5.54 19.95
N LEU A 53 15.45 -6.01 20.31
CA LEU A 53 15.23 -7.24 21.04
C LEU A 53 14.73 -8.32 20.08
N PRO A 54 15.34 -9.51 20.02
CA PRO A 54 14.82 -10.59 19.20
C PRO A 54 13.42 -10.96 19.69
N ILE A 55 12.46 -11.04 18.77
CA ILE A 55 11.09 -11.46 19.06
C ILE A 55 10.74 -12.68 18.20
N LYS A 56 9.69 -13.41 18.59
CA LYS A 56 9.11 -14.44 17.73
C LYS A 56 8.74 -13.85 16.37
N LEU A 57 8.81 -14.68 15.32
CA LEU A 57 8.57 -14.24 13.95
C LEU A 57 7.23 -13.49 13.84
N HIS A 58 7.29 -12.22 13.42
CA HIS A 58 6.13 -11.34 13.44
C HIS A 58 5.41 -11.36 12.09
N TRP A 59 4.37 -12.18 11.96
CA TRP A 59 3.68 -12.42 10.68
C TRP A 59 3.25 -11.13 9.95
N LYS A 60 2.79 -10.11 10.68
CA LYS A 60 2.38 -8.83 10.07
C LYS A 60 3.56 -8.07 9.49
N SER A 61 4.74 -8.17 10.11
CA SER A 61 5.99 -7.61 9.58
C SER A 61 6.46 -8.41 8.37
N VAL A 62 6.39 -9.74 8.43
CA VAL A 62 6.71 -10.63 7.30
C VAL A 62 5.86 -10.29 6.08
N ALA A 63 4.53 -10.26 6.25
CA ALA A 63 3.57 -9.92 5.21
C ALA A 63 3.81 -8.51 4.66
N ALA A 64 4.10 -7.53 5.54
CA ALA A 64 4.47 -6.18 5.10
C ALA A 64 5.77 -6.17 4.27
N GLY A 65 6.76 -6.99 4.62
CA GLY A 65 8.00 -7.14 3.87
C GLY A 65 7.75 -7.62 2.45
N TYR A 66 7.01 -8.73 2.30
CA TYR A 66 6.67 -9.29 0.99
C TYR A 66 5.75 -8.37 0.19
N LEU A 67 4.64 -7.90 0.76
CA LEU A 67 3.69 -7.04 0.05
C LEU A 67 4.34 -5.76 -0.47
N ARG A 68 5.27 -5.14 0.28
CA ARG A 68 5.91 -3.88 -0.15
C ARG A 68 6.89 -4.05 -1.30
N VAL A 69 7.46 -5.23 -1.49
CA VAL A 69 8.41 -5.51 -2.58
C VAL A 69 7.72 -6.26 -3.71
N TRP A 70 7.21 -7.45 -3.44
CA TRP A 70 6.55 -8.29 -4.44
C TRP A 70 5.19 -7.77 -4.86
N GLY A 71 4.45 -7.07 -3.99
CA GLY A 71 3.19 -6.43 -4.39
C GLY A 71 3.42 -5.34 -5.44
N ALA A 72 4.52 -4.58 -5.37
CA ALA A 72 4.87 -3.61 -6.40
C ALA A 72 5.28 -4.30 -7.71
N VAL A 73 6.11 -5.35 -7.63
CA VAL A 73 6.53 -6.13 -8.81
C VAL A 73 5.32 -6.77 -9.50
N ALA A 74 4.44 -7.42 -8.75
CA ALA A 74 3.22 -8.04 -9.27
C ALA A 74 2.26 -7.00 -9.86
N ALA A 75 2.11 -5.84 -9.22
CA ALA A 75 1.28 -4.75 -9.75
C ALA A 75 1.82 -4.23 -11.09
N ILE A 76 3.12 -3.93 -11.17
CA ILE A 76 3.72 -3.39 -12.40
C ILE A 76 3.78 -4.45 -13.49
N GLY A 77 4.28 -5.65 -13.17
CA GLY A 77 4.40 -6.75 -14.12
C GLY A 77 3.05 -7.21 -14.65
N GLY A 78 2.04 -7.36 -13.77
CA GLY A 78 0.69 -7.71 -14.18
C GLY A 78 0.02 -6.62 -15.02
N ALA A 79 0.28 -5.34 -14.73
CA ALA A 79 -0.24 -4.24 -15.54
C ALA A 79 0.37 -4.23 -16.94
N LEU A 80 1.70 -4.35 -17.05
CA LEU A 80 2.40 -4.41 -18.33
C LEU A 80 1.98 -5.63 -19.15
N ALA A 81 1.96 -6.81 -18.54
CA ALA A 81 1.52 -8.04 -19.21
C ALA A 81 0.04 -7.93 -19.66
N GLY A 82 -0.83 -7.42 -18.79
CA GLY A 82 -2.24 -7.21 -19.12
C GLY A 82 -2.43 -6.23 -20.29
N MET A 83 -1.64 -5.16 -20.34
CA MET A 83 -1.65 -4.19 -21.45
C MET A 83 -1.11 -4.79 -22.75
N GLN A 84 -0.08 -5.64 -22.68
CA GLN A 84 0.52 -6.28 -23.86
C GLN A 84 -0.36 -7.37 -24.45
N THR A 85 -1.11 -8.10 -23.62
CA THR A 85 -1.89 -9.25 -24.08
C THR A 85 -3.40 -9.00 -24.14
N GLY A 86 -3.88 -7.77 -23.84
CA GLY A 86 -5.32 -7.46 -23.73
C GLY A 86 -6.08 -8.25 -22.63
N ARG A 87 -5.36 -8.88 -21.69
CA ARG A 87 -5.98 -9.79 -20.71
C ARG A 87 -6.45 -9.02 -19.48
N ILE A 88 -7.73 -8.69 -19.45
CA ILE A 88 -8.44 -8.02 -18.35
C ILE A 88 -8.15 -8.64 -16.98
N GLY A 89 -8.07 -9.97 -16.90
CA GLY A 89 -7.77 -10.68 -15.65
C GLY A 89 -6.42 -10.28 -15.04
N LEU A 90 -5.39 -10.05 -15.87
CA LEU A 90 -4.07 -9.62 -15.41
C LEU A 90 -4.09 -8.17 -14.91
N LEU A 91 -4.84 -7.29 -15.56
CA LEU A 91 -5.05 -5.91 -15.11
C LEU A 91 -5.78 -5.85 -13.76
N ALA A 92 -6.80 -6.69 -13.57
CA ALA A 92 -7.51 -6.80 -12.30
C ALA A 92 -6.59 -7.29 -11.17
N LEU A 93 -5.81 -8.35 -11.42
CA LEU A 93 -4.82 -8.86 -10.46
C LEU A 93 -3.75 -7.81 -10.13
N ALA A 94 -3.28 -7.06 -11.13
CA ALA A 94 -2.34 -5.96 -10.95
C ALA A 94 -2.92 -4.85 -10.06
N ALA A 95 -4.18 -4.48 -10.27
CA ALA A 95 -4.87 -3.49 -9.44
C ALA A 95 -5.02 -3.98 -7.98
N ILE A 96 -5.38 -5.26 -7.77
CA ILE A 96 -5.45 -5.87 -6.44
C ILE A 96 -4.07 -5.85 -5.76
N ALA A 97 -3.02 -6.28 -6.47
CA ALA A 97 -1.65 -6.26 -5.96
C ALA A 97 -1.20 -4.84 -5.59
N GLY A 98 -1.55 -3.84 -6.42
CA GLY A 98 -1.28 -2.43 -6.15
C GLY A 98 -2.02 -1.90 -4.91
N ALA A 99 -3.28 -2.30 -4.73
CA ALA A 99 -4.07 -1.95 -3.55
C ALA A 99 -3.49 -2.59 -2.26
N LEU A 100 -3.12 -3.87 -2.30
CA LEU A 100 -2.48 -4.57 -1.17
C LEU A 100 -1.10 -3.97 -0.85
N TRP A 101 -0.30 -3.65 -1.88
CA TRP A 101 0.98 -2.95 -1.73
C TRP A 101 0.77 -1.62 -1.00
N ALA A 102 -0.17 -0.79 -1.45
CA ALA A 102 -0.49 0.49 -0.81
C ALA A 102 -1.01 0.30 0.63
N TRP A 103 -1.90 -0.68 0.86
CA TRP A 103 -2.46 -0.97 2.19
C TRP A 103 -1.40 -1.43 3.19
N SER A 104 -0.40 -2.19 2.75
CA SER A 104 0.71 -2.65 3.59
C SER A 104 1.54 -1.50 4.19
N TRP A 105 1.57 -0.33 3.55
CA TRP A 105 2.20 0.87 4.12
C TRP A 105 1.41 1.46 5.29
N SER A 106 0.09 1.24 5.33
CA SER A 106 -0.74 1.66 6.46
C SER A 106 -0.47 0.87 7.73
N TRP A 107 0.12 -0.33 7.62
CA TRP A 107 0.52 -1.16 8.75
C TRP A 107 1.79 -0.64 9.44
N ARG A 108 2.49 0.32 8.83
CA ARG A 108 3.74 0.87 9.37
C ARG A 108 3.54 1.48 10.75
N THR A 109 2.46 2.21 10.97
CA THR A 109 2.16 2.92 12.22
C THR A 109 0.97 2.30 12.93
N LEU A 110 0.93 2.37 14.27
CA LEU A 110 -0.29 2.05 15.02
C LEU A 110 -1.41 3.04 14.66
N ARG A 111 -2.51 2.51 14.08
CA ARG A 111 -3.61 3.32 13.53
C ARG A 111 -4.69 3.65 14.56
N THR A 112 -4.97 2.75 15.49
CA THR A 112 -6.05 2.91 16.46
C THR A 112 -5.52 3.54 17.75
N ASP A 113 -6.29 4.45 18.33
CA ASP A 113 -5.93 5.07 19.61
C ASP A 113 -5.83 4.01 20.71
N ALA A 114 -6.70 3.00 20.70
CA ALA A 114 -6.61 1.85 21.60
C ALA A 114 -5.25 1.13 21.51
N ALA A 115 -4.70 0.91 20.31
CA ALA A 115 -3.39 0.27 20.17
C ALA A 115 -2.24 1.17 20.61
N ARG A 116 -2.34 2.48 20.39
CA ARG A 116 -1.35 3.46 20.89
C ARG A 116 -1.34 3.50 22.41
N ARG A 117 -2.52 3.59 23.03
CA ARG A 117 -2.70 3.53 24.48
C ARG A 117 -2.10 2.24 25.06
N ARG A 118 -2.40 1.10 24.44
CA ARG A 118 -1.80 -0.18 24.85
C ARG A 118 -0.29 -0.16 24.78
N SER A 119 0.25 0.44 23.72
CA SER A 119 1.68 0.63 23.57
C SER A 119 2.27 1.59 24.61
N ASP A 120 1.56 2.65 25.01
CA ASP A 120 1.95 3.56 26.09
C ASP A 120 1.94 2.87 27.45
N PHE A 121 0.90 2.06 27.74
CA PHE A 121 0.85 1.22 28.94
C PHE A 121 2.00 0.22 28.98
N ASN A 122 2.29 -0.47 27.87
CA ASN A 122 3.44 -1.36 27.78
C ASN A 122 4.74 -0.61 28.06
N PHE A 123 4.88 0.60 27.54
CA PHE A 123 6.08 1.41 27.73
C PHE A 123 6.32 1.75 29.20
N VAL A 124 5.28 2.20 29.92
CA VAL A 124 5.41 2.54 31.35
C VAL A 124 5.54 1.28 32.21
N ALA A 125 4.82 0.21 31.87
CA ALA A 125 4.85 -1.05 32.62
C ALA A 125 6.17 -1.80 32.45
N PHE A 126 6.67 -1.92 31.22
CA PHE A 126 7.79 -2.80 30.89
C PHE A 126 9.06 -2.07 30.45
N GLY A 127 9.02 -0.75 30.32
CA GLY A 127 10.12 0.04 29.76
C GLY A 127 10.28 -0.12 28.25
N MET A 128 9.29 -0.66 27.54
CA MET A 128 9.28 -0.73 26.08
C MET A 128 7.87 -0.90 25.53
N ARG A 129 7.67 -0.47 24.30
CA ARG A 129 6.37 -0.49 23.61
C ARG A 129 5.96 -1.87 23.10
N CYS A 130 6.87 -2.84 23.19
CA CYS A 130 6.64 -4.23 22.80
C CYS A 130 5.52 -4.88 23.63
N ASP A 131 4.65 -5.64 22.98
CA ASP A 131 3.65 -6.47 23.67
C ASP A 131 4.38 -7.59 24.44
N ALA A 132 4.03 -7.79 25.71
CA ALA A 132 4.62 -8.82 26.56
C ALA A 132 4.55 -10.24 25.96
N ARG A 133 3.56 -10.53 25.10
CA ARG A 133 3.45 -11.81 24.36
C ARG A 133 4.62 -12.04 23.39
N ARG A 134 5.22 -10.96 22.90
CA ARG A 134 6.31 -10.97 21.91
C ARG A 134 7.68 -10.93 22.57
N MET A 135 7.76 -10.49 23.84
CA MET A 135 9.01 -10.46 24.60
C MET A 135 9.63 -11.86 24.74
N PRO A 136 10.98 -11.96 24.71
CA PRO A 136 11.70 -13.15 25.15
C PRO A 136 11.30 -13.58 26.56
N GLY A 137 11.33 -14.88 26.83
CA GLY A 137 10.96 -15.42 28.15
C GLY A 137 11.78 -14.83 29.29
N GLY A 138 13.10 -14.70 29.12
CA GLY A 138 13.99 -14.11 30.14
C GLY A 138 13.63 -12.66 30.48
N LEU A 139 13.46 -11.83 29.45
CA LEU A 139 13.05 -10.43 29.61
C LEU A 139 11.67 -10.32 30.29
N ARG A 140 10.73 -11.23 29.98
CA ARG A 140 9.41 -11.24 30.61
C ARG A 140 9.49 -11.58 32.10
N VAL A 141 10.33 -12.53 32.49
CA VAL A 141 10.55 -12.89 33.90
C VAL A 141 11.18 -11.73 34.66
N GLU A 142 12.13 -11.02 34.06
CA GLU A 142 12.74 -9.83 34.63
C GLU A 142 11.72 -8.69 34.79
N ALA A 143 10.94 -8.40 33.74
CA ALA A 143 9.87 -7.40 33.78
C ALA A 143 8.81 -7.73 34.85
N LYS A 144 8.44 -9.01 35.01
CA LYS A 144 7.54 -9.48 36.07
C LYS A 144 8.12 -9.20 37.46
N ARG A 145 9.38 -9.56 37.68
CA ARG A 145 10.07 -9.34 38.97
C ARG A 145 10.14 -7.85 39.33
N ASP A 146 10.37 -6.97 38.34
CA ASP A 146 10.34 -5.53 38.54
C ASP A 146 8.93 -5.03 38.87
N LEU A 147 7.91 -5.50 38.13
CA LEU A 147 6.50 -5.20 38.42
C LEU A 147 6.09 -5.65 39.83
N ASP A 148 6.42 -6.87 40.24
CA ASP A 148 6.13 -7.40 41.58
C ASP A 148 6.81 -6.54 42.66
N ARG A 149 8.06 -6.12 42.43
CA ARG A 149 8.79 -5.24 43.36
C ARG A 149 8.10 -3.89 43.50
N ARG A 150 7.74 -3.25 42.38
CA ARG A 150 7.03 -1.95 42.39
C ARG A 150 5.63 -2.06 42.99
N TRP A 151 4.95 -3.17 42.74
CA TRP A 151 3.66 -3.48 43.35
C TRP A 151 3.79 -3.59 44.87
N ASN A 152 4.69 -4.45 45.36
CA ASN A 152 4.90 -4.66 46.80
C ASN A 152 5.38 -3.39 47.52
N ALA A 153 6.20 -2.54 46.86
CA ALA A 153 6.65 -1.28 47.43
C ALA A 153 5.51 -0.28 47.67
N ARG A 154 4.41 -0.37 46.91
CA ARG A 154 3.21 0.45 47.10
C ARG A 154 2.31 -0.03 48.24
N LYS A 155 2.57 -1.23 48.80
CA LYS A 155 1.72 -1.90 49.80
C LYS A 155 0.22 -1.84 49.45
N PRO A 156 -0.19 -2.32 48.27
CA PRO A 156 -1.58 -2.26 47.89
C PRO A 156 -2.39 -3.22 48.77
N ASP A 157 -3.46 -2.71 49.37
CA ASP A 157 -4.49 -3.54 50.04
C ASP A 157 -5.32 -4.34 49.01
N LEU A 158 -5.10 -4.07 47.71
CA LEU A 158 -5.81 -4.64 46.57
C LEU A 158 -4.92 -5.60 45.79
N THR A 159 -5.52 -6.64 45.21
CA THR A 159 -4.87 -7.44 44.17
C THR A 159 -4.96 -6.74 42.80
N PRO A 160 -4.11 -7.09 41.81
CA PRO A 160 -4.26 -6.57 40.45
C PRO A 160 -5.66 -6.81 39.84
N ASN A 161 -6.30 -7.93 40.19
CA ASN A 161 -7.67 -8.23 39.77
C ASN A 161 -8.68 -7.28 40.41
N ASP A 162 -8.47 -6.89 41.67
CA ASP A 162 -9.33 -5.93 42.36
C ASP A 162 -9.20 -4.54 41.72
N VAL A 163 -7.99 -4.12 41.35
CA VAL A 163 -7.78 -2.89 40.57
C VAL A 163 -8.52 -2.92 39.23
N ALA A 164 -8.55 -4.07 38.55
CA ALA A 164 -9.33 -4.21 37.31
C ALA A 164 -10.85 -4.12 37.52
N ARG A 165 -11.36 -4.57 38.68
CA ARG A 165 -12.80 -4.54 39.00
C ARG A 165 -13.25 -3.21 39.56
N HIS A 166 -12.43 -2.60 40.39
CA HIS A 166 -12.79 -1.45 41.22
C HIS A 166 -12.16 -0.13 40.75
N GLY A 167 -11.18 -0.21 39.85
CA GLY A 167 -10.35 0.91 39.42
C GLY A 167 -9.10 1.05 40.28
N ALA A 168 -8.10 1.71 39.71
CA ALA A 168 -6.88 2.10 40.44
C ALA A 168 -7.09 3.43 41.15
N HIS A 169 -6.36 3.64 42.25
CA HIS A 169 -6.29 4.91 42.97
C HIS A 169 -5.50 5.96 42.17
N ASP A 170 -4.43 5.53 41.50
CA ASP A 170 -3.61 6.38 40.64
C ASP A 170 -3.16 5.68 39.35
N PRO A 171 -2.76 6.42 38.30
CA PRO A 171 -2.34 5.82 37.03
C PRO A 171 -1.11 4.90 37.13
N GLY A 172 -0.23 5.09 38.11
CA GLY A 172 0.91 4.21 38.33
C GLY A 172 0.49 2.84 38.85
N GLU A 173 -0.48 2.78 39.76
CA GLU A 173 -1.08 1.53 40.22
C GLU A 173 -1.78 0.80 39.06
N ALA A 174 -2.55 1.54 38.24
CA ALA A 174 -3.20 0.98 37.05
C ALA A 174 -2.17 0.34 36.09
N VAL A 175 -1.06 1.01 35.81
CA VAL A 175 -0.02 0.50 34.90
C VAL A 175 0.65 -0.75 35.46
N ILE A 176 0.95 -0.81 36.76
CA ILE A 176 1.58 -1.98 37.37
C ILE A 176 0.62 -3.17 37.36
N ALA A 177 -0.64 -2.96 37.78
CA ALA A 177 -1.67 -3.98 37.74
C ALA A 177 -1.89 -4.52 36.32
N TYR A 178 -1.98 -3.62 35.33
CA TYR A 178 -2.03 -3.96 33.91
C TYR A 178 -0.87 -4.87 33.49
N GLY A 179 0.37 -4.49 33.85
CA GLY A 179 1.57 -5.26 33.50
C GLY A 179 1.55 -6.67 34.09
N LEU A 180 1.19 -6.79 35.37
CA LEU A 180 1.10 -8.08 36.08
C LEU A 180 0.03 -8.99 35.47
N LEU A 181 -1.17 -8.46 35.22
CA LEU A 181 -2.27 -9.20 34.59
C LEU A 181 -1.90 -9.66 33.18
N ARG A 182 -1.23 -8.82 32.39
CA ARG A 182 -0.77 -9.20 31.05
C ARG A 182 0.24 -10.35 31.09
N ILE A 183 1.19 -10.34 32.02
CA ILE A 183 2.15 -11.44 32.16
C ILE A 183 1.44 -12.71 32.65
N ALA A 184 0.54 -12.59 33.64
CA ALA A 184 -0.24 -13.73 34.15
C ALA A 184 -1.09 -14.39 33.06
N ALA A 185 -1.74 -13.59 32.20
CA ALA A 185 -2.50 -14.07 31.05
C ALA A 185 -1.63 -14.93 30.10
N ILE A 186 -0.37 -14.52 29.88
CA ILE A 186 0.55 -15.23 29.00
C ILE A 186 1.03 -16.53 29.64
N GLU A 187 1.37 -16.50 30.93
CA GLU A 187 1.82 -17.68 31.68
C GLU A 187 0.74 -18.76 31.76
N ARG A 188 -0.54 -18.35 31.89
CA ARG A 188 -1.70 -19.25 31.94
C ARG A 188 -2.22 -19.69 30.56
N GLY A 189 -1.70 -19.11 29.48
CA GLY A 189 -2.11 -19.46 28.12
C GLY A 189 -3.61 -19.28 27.89
N SER A 190 -4.31 -20.34 27.46
CA SER A 190 -5.76 -20.30 27.20
C SER A 190 -6.61 -20.09 28.47
N ALA A 191 -6.11 -20.50 29.64
CA ALA A 191 -6.75 -20.23 30.93
C ALA A 191 -6.59 -18.76 31.35
N GLY A 192 -5.64 -18.04 30.75
CA GLY A 192 -5.31 -16.64 31.04
C GLY A 192 -6.26 -15.59 30.45
N LYS A 193 -7.41 -16.00 29.88
CA LYS A 193 -8.34 -15.09 29.20
C LYS A 193 -8.97 -14.05 30.15
N GLY A 194 -9.19 -14.44 31.40
CA GLY A 194 -9.78 -13.55 32.41
C GLY A 194 -8.83 -12.38 32.74
N GLU A 195 -7.55 -12.69 32.96
CA GLU A 195 -6.52 -11.70 33.25
C GLU A 195 -6.26 -10.78 32.05
N ASP A 196 -6.36 -11.33 30.84
CA ASP A 196 -6.27 -10.53 29.61
C ASP A 196 -7.42 -9.51 29.51
N ALA A 197 -8.65 -9.96 29.81
CA ALA A 197 -9.82 -9.11 29.83
C ALA A 197 -9.78 -8.07 30.96
N ASP A 198 -9.28 -8.45 32.13
CA ASP A 198 -9.08 -7.54 33.26
C ASP A 198 -8.02 -6.47 32.96
N ALA A 199 -6.92 -6.84 32.29
CA ALA A 199 -5.92 -5.87 31.82
C ALA A 199 -6.50 -4.89 30.79
N GLU A 200 -7.32 -5.36 29.85
CA GLU A 200 -8.02 -4.47 28.91
C GLU A 200 -9.02 -3.56 29.62
N ARG A 201 -9.72 -4.05 30.67
CA ARG A 201 -10.61 -3.21 31.47
C ARG A 201 -9.87 -2.09 32.18
N ILE A 202 -8.67 -2.34 32.71
CA ILE A 202 -7.81 -1.29 33.28
C ILE A 202 -7.42 -0.27 32.21
N LEU A 203 -7.02 -0.74 31.03
CA LEU A 203 -6.61 0.12 29.92
C LEU A 203 -7.76 1.03 29.45
N GLU A 204 -8.96 0.50 29.34
CA GLU A 204 -10.16 1.27 28.98
C GLU A 204 -10.53 2.24 30.12
N GLY A 205 -10.54 1.76 31.37
CA GLY A 205 -10.93 2.53 32.55
C GLY A 205 -10.01 3.71 32.88
N ALA A 206 -8.71 3.62 32.56
CA ALA A 206 -7.74 4.68 32.80
C ALA A 206 -7.96 5.93 31.94
N HIS A 207 -8.78 5.83 30.88
CA HIS A 207 -9.11 6.98 30.02
C HIS A 207 -10.47 7.61 30.31
N VAL A 208 -11.41 6.85 30.89
CA VAL A 208 -12.76 7.36 31.21
C VAL A 208 -12.78 8.05 32.58
N ALA A 209 -11.68 8.72 32.95
CA ALA A 209 -11.47 9.32 34.27
C ALA A 209 -12.41 10.50 34.62
N ALA A 210 -13.55 10.66 33.93
CA ALA A 210 -14.45 11.79 34.12
C ALA A 210 -15.95 11.45 34.18
N GLU A 211 -16.45 10.29 33.72
CA GLU A 211 -17.91 10.12 33.52
C GLU A 211 -18.56 8.87 34.13
N VAL A 212 -17.79 7.89 34.62
CA VAL A 212 -18.37 6.64 35.15
C VAL A 212 -18.47 6.73 36.67
N GLY A 213 -19.71 6.64 37.17
CA GLY A 213 -20.15 6.97 38.53
C GLY A 213 -19.48 6.26 39.71
N GLU A 214 -19.91 6.69 40.90
CA GLU A 214 -19.43 6.36 42.24
C GLU A 214 -19.18 4.85 42.49
N GLY A 215 -18.04 4.34 42.05
CA GLY A 215 -17.48 3.11 42.60
C GLY A 215 -16.97 3.37 44.03
N PRO A 216 -17.10 2.41 44.96
CA PRO A 216 -16.78 2.60 46.38
C PRO A 216 -15.33 3.04 46.66
N TYR A 217 -14.42 2.87 45.69
CA TYR A 217 -13.01 3.21 45.79
C TYR A 217 -12.60 4.46 45.00
N ARG A 218 -13.47 4.98 44.11
CA ARG A 218 -13.21 6.22 43.35
C ARG A 218 -13.73 7.48 44.06
N ALA A 219 -14.69 7.33 44.96
CA ALA A 219 -15.42 8.44 45.57
C ALA A 219 -14.63 9.25 46.62
N SER A 220 -13.45 8.81 47.07
CA SER A 220 -12.75 9.45 48.19
C SER A 220 -11.50 10.25 47.82
N ALA A 221 -11.11 10.29 46.53
CA ALA A 221 -9.71 10.60 46.17
C ALA A 221 -9.40 12.04 45.73
N VAL A 222 -10.36 12.97 45.66
CA VAL A 222 -10.02 14.37 45.35
C VAL A 222 -10.52 15.28 46.44
N ALA A 223 -9.79 15.30 47.55
CA ALA A 223 -9.83 16.45 48.44
C ALA A 223 -9.44 17.70 47.60
N PRO A 224 -10.23 18.78 47.61
CA PRO A 224 -9.91 19.99 46.85
C PRO A 224 -8.55 20.54 47.31
N GLY A 225 -7.56 20.50 46.42
CA GLY A 225 -6.18 20.96 46.70
C GLY A 225 -5.11 19.86 46.75
N ALA A 226 -5.46 18.57 46.61
CA ALA A 226 -4.46 17.53 46.42
C ALA A 226 -3.72 17.74 45.07
N PRO A 227 -2.38 17.50 45.01
CA PRO A 227 -1.65 17.57 43.74
C PRO A 227 -2.34 16.67 42.71
N THR A 228 -2.60 17.20 41.51
CA THR A 228 -3.24 16.46 40.44
C THR A 228 -2.45 15.17 40.19
N ALA A 229 -3.08 14.03 40.42
CA ALA A 229 -2.47 12.73 40.19
C ALA A 229 -1.86 12.71 38.77
N ALA A 230 -0.59 12.31 38.66
CA ALA A 230 0.14 12.30 37.40
C ALA A 230 -0.67 11.54 36.35
N THR A 231 -0.94 12.17 35.20
CA THR A 231 -1.66 11.53 34.11
C THR A 231 -0.80 10.42 33.48
N LEU A 232 -1.42 9.52 32.71
CA LEU A 232 -0.65 8.54 31.92
C LEU A 232 0.37 9.24 30.99
N GLY A 233 0.02 10.42 30.46
CA GLY A 233 0.92 11.23 29.65
C GLY A 233 2.17 11.66 30.43
N ASP A 234 1.99 12.07 31.69
CA ASP A 234 3.10 12.46 32.57
C ASP A 234 4.00 11.28 32.91
N LEU A 235 3.42 10.10 33.15
CA LEU A 235 4.18 8.86 33.37
C LEU A 235 4.99 8.45 32.13
N VAL A 236 4.40 8.54 30.93
CA VAL A 236 5.09 8.27 29.66
C VAL A 236 6.23 9.28 29.44
N ALA A 237 5.99 10.56 29.72
CA ALA A 237 7.00 11.61 29.59
C ALA A 237 8.16 11.40 30.57
N ALA A 238 7.86 11.13 31.85
CA ALA A 238 8.86 10.85 32.88
C ALA A 238 9.72 9.63 32.52
N ARG A 239 9.07 8.53 32.08
CA ARG A 239 9.79 7.32 31.67
C ARG A 239 10.63 7.53 30.40
N THR A 240 10.14 8.34 29.48
CA THR A 240 10.90 8.72 28.27
C THR A 240 12.12 9.55 28.66
N ALA A 241 11.99 10.50 29.58
CA ALA A 241 13.11 11.29 30.10
C ALA A 241 14.16 10.41 30.79
N GLU A 242 13.73 9.45 31.62
CA GLU A 242 14.61 8.47 32.26
C GLU A 242 15.38 7.63 31.23
N GLN A 243 14.70 7.14 30.19
CA GLN A 243 15.35 6.38 29.11
C GLN A 243 16.35 7.21 28.30
N LEU A 244 16.00 8.45 28.00
CA LEU A 244 16.91 9.36 27.29
C LEU A 244 18.14 9.70 28.14
N ALA A 245 17.97 9.85 29.46
CA ALA A 245 19.08 10.03 30.39
C ALA A 245 19.97 8.79 30.46
N ALA A 246 19.38 7.59 30.47
CA ALA A 246 20.13 6.33 30.48
C ALA A 246 20.84 6.03 29.14
N ASN A 247 20.26 6.47 28.02
CA ASN A 247 20.79 6.21 26.67
C ASN A 247 20.76 7.49 25.81
N PRO A 248 21.75 8.38 25.95
CA PRO A 248 21.79 9.65 25.21
C PRO A 248 21.78 9.47 23.68
N SER A 249 22.24 8.33 23.18
CA SER A 249 22.20 8.02 21.74
C SER A 249 20.78 7.86 21.18
N LEU A 250 19.77 7.71 22.04
CA LEU A 250 18.36 7.62 21.64
C LEU A 250 17.71 9.00 21.41
N ILE A 251 18.44 10.10 21.63
CA ILE A 251 17.92 11.45 21.40
C ILE A 251 17.66 11.64 19.91
N VAL A 252 16.40 11.44 19.51
CA VAL A 252 15.90 11.87 18.21
C VAL A 252 15.80 13.38 18.26
N THR A 253 16.71 14.07 17.56
CA THR A 253 16.68 15.53 17.55
C THR A 253 15.43 16.03 16.84
N PRO A 254 14.88 17.22 17.21
CA PRO A 254 13.81 17.86 16.44
C PRO A 254 14.14 17.99 14.94
N ALA A 255 15.43 18.15 14.62
CA ALA A 255 15.92 18.17 13.24
C ALA A 255 15.74 16.82 12.52
N ASP A 256 15.90 15.69 13.21
CA ASP A 256 15.67 14.35 12.64
C ASP A 256 14.19 14.10 12.37
N VAL A 257 13.32 14.50 13.30
CA VAL A 257 11.86 14.47 13.11
C VAL A 257 11.46 15.34 11.91
N ALA A 258 12.01 16.55 11.81
CA ALA A 258 11.75 17.46 10.70
C ALA A 258 12.25 16.90 9.35
N ARG A 259 13.46 16.33 9.32
CA ARG A 259 14.02 15.66 8.12
C ARG A 259 13.17 14.47 7.69
N ALA A 260 12.74 13.63 8.62
CA ALA A 260 11.87 12.49 8.34
C ALA A 260 10.49 12.93 7.81
N ALA A 261 9.90 13.97 8.41
CA ALA A 261 8.65 14.56 7.95
C ALA A 261 8.78 15.13 6.53
N LYS A 262 9.84 15.90 6.23
CA LYS A 262 10.10 16.46 4.89
C LYS A 262 10.24 15.36 3.83
N LYS A 263 10.97 14.27 4.15
CA LYS A 263 11.13 13.11 3.25
C LYS A 263 9.80 12.41 2.98
N ARG A 264 8.94 12.25 4.00
CA ARG A 264 7.60 11.66 3.85
C ARG A 264 6.70 12.51 2.95
N VAL A 265 6.69 13.83 3.16
CA VAL A 265 5.93 14.79 2.32
C VAL A 265 6.38 14.73 0.87
N ARG A 266 7.69 14.65 0.60
CA ARG A 266 8.22 14.55 -0.77
C ARG A 266 7.75 13.27 -1.47
N LYS A 267 7.82 12.12 -0.78
CA LYS A 267 7.36 10.84 -1.33
C LYS A 267 5.85 10.83 -1.61
N GLN A 268 5.04 11.39 -0.71
CA GLN A 268 3.60 11.50 -0.92
C GLN A 268 3.25 12.35 -2.14
N ARG A 269 3.97 13.47 -2.36
CA ARG A 269 3.78 14.30 -3.55
C ARG A 269 4.15 13.59 -4.85
N LEU A 270 5.27 12.87 -4.86
CA LEU A 270 5.68 12.05 -6.00
C LEU A 270 4.63 10.99 -6.33
N GLY A 271 4.11 10.29 -5.32
CA GLY A 271 3.04 9.30 -5.50
C GLY A 271 1.75 9.92 -6.05
N LEU A 272 1.35 11.09 -5.55
CA LEU A 272 0.17 11.81 -6.06
C LEU A 272 0.36 12.33 -7.48
N ALA A 273 1.55 12.83 -7.82
CA ALA A 273 1.87 13.28 -9.18
C ALA A 273 1.80 12.10 -10.17
N ALA A 274 2.36 10.94 -9.81
CA ALA A 274 2.28 9.73 -10.62
C ALA A 274 0.82 9.27 -10.80
N LEU A 275 0.04 9.23 -9.72
CA LEU A 275 -1.39 8.89 -9.79
C LEU A 275 -2.17 9.84 -10.72
N THR A 276 -1.84 11.14 -10.67
CA THR A 276 -2.48 12.15 -11.51
C THR A 276 -2.14 11.93 -12.99
N LEU A 277 -0.88 11.63 -13.32
CA LEU A 277 -0.47 11.33 -14.70
C LEU A 277 -1.20 10.09 -15.25
N VAL A 278 -1.30 9.03 -14.45
CA VAL A 278 -2.06 7.82 -14.81
C VAL A 278 -3.55 8.15 -15.02
N GLY A 279 -4.15 8.93 -14.12
CA GLY A 279 -5.55 9.35 -14.26
C GLY A 279 -5.81 10.19 -15.52
N VAL A 280 -4.91 11.11 -15.87
CA VAL A 280 -5.03 11.94 -17.09
C VAL A 280 -4.90 11.09 -18.36
N GLY A 281 -3.89 10.21 -18.42
CA GLY A 281 -3.71 9.30 -19.56
C GLY A 281 -4.91 8.36 -19.72
N GLY A 282 -5.39 7.81 -18.61
CA GLY A 282 -6.56 6.96 -18.57
C GLY A 282 -7.85 7.62 -19.04
N LEU A 283 -8.09 8.88 -18.64
CA LEU A 283 -9.24 9.65 -19.11
C LEU A 283 -9.15 9.95 -20.62
N ALA A 284 -7.95 10.27 -21.12
CA ALA A 284 -7.75 10.50 -22.55
C ALA A 284 -8.08 9.25 -23.38
N SER A 285 -7.60 8.08 -22.95
CA SER A 285 -7.96 6.79 -23.57
C SER A 285 -9.45 6.50 -23.45
N PHE A 286 -10.10 6.82 -22.33
CA PHE A 286 -11.56 6.66 -22.18
C PHE A 286 -12.38 7.54 -23.11
N MET A 287 -12.00 8.81 -23.25
CA MET A 287 -12.66 9.68 -24.22
C MET A 287 -12.40 9.26 -25.66
N SER A 288 -11.27 8.58 -25.92
CA SER A 288 -11.00 7.97 -27.23
C SER A 288 -11.93 6.78 -27.48
N ALA A 289 -12.01 5.85 -26.52
CA ALA A 289 -12.85 4.64 -26.52
C ALA A 289 -14.33 4.86 -26.70
N HIS A 290 -14.83 6.02 -26.28
CA HIS A 290 -16.26 6.35 -26.35
C HIS A 290 -16.59 7.35 -27.45
N ARG A 291 -15.64 7.65 -28.35
CA ARG A 291 -15.96 8.39 -29.56
C ARG A 291 -16.90 7.55 -30.44
N PRO A 292 -17.95 8.16 -31.02
CA PRO A 292 -18.82 7.44 -31.92
C PRO A 292 -18.02 6.92 -33.12
N THR A 293 -18.32 5.68 -33.52
CA THR A 293 -17.80 5.06 -34.74
C THR A 293 -18.13 5.95 -35.94
N LEU A 294 -17.11 6.31 -36.72
CA LEU A 294 -17.28 7.12 -37.92
C LEU A 294 -17.58 6.23 -39.12
N HIS A 295 -18.35 6.73 -40.07
CA HIS A 295 -18.55 6.09 -41.37
C HIS A 295 -17.79 6.91 -42.42
N PRO A 296 -16.47 6.75 -42.52
CA PRO A 296 -15.66 7.61 -43.37
C PRO A 296 -16.02 7.37 -44.84
N THR A 297 -16.15 8.46 -45.58
CA THR A 297 -16.29 8.36 -47.04
C THR A 297 -14.95 8.05 -47.69
N LEU A 298 -14.96 7.48 -48.91
CA LEU A 298 -13.74 7.25 -49.68
C LEU A 298 -12.91 8.53 -49.89
N ALA A 299 -13.57 9.68 -50.00
CA ALA A 299 -12.89 10.97 -50.12
C ALA A 299 -12.14 11.36 -48.82
N GLU A 300 -12.70 11.05 -47.65
CA GLU A 300 -12.06 11.30 -46.35
C GLU A 300 -10.88 10.36 -46.11
N LEU A 301 -11.01 9.07 -46.46
CA LEU A 301 -9.92 8.10 -46.38
C LEU A 301 -8.72 8.48 -47.27
N ARG A 302 -8.98 9.14 -48.41
CA ARG A 302 -7.96 9.64 -49.35
C ARG A 302 -7.46 11.05 -49.06
N SER A 303 -8.03 11.71 -48.05
CA SER A 303 -7.63 13.07 -47.72
C SER A 303 -6.21 13.11 -47.15
N SER A 304 -5.62 14.30 -47.06
CA SER A 304 -4.32 14.47 -46.38
C SER A 304 -4.40 14.23 -44.86
N ASN A 305 -5.61 14.16 -44.29
CA ASN A 305 -5.86 13.96 -42.87
C ASN A 305 -7.00 12.95 -42.67
N PRO A 306 -6.80 11.67 -43.01
CA PRO A 306 -7.77 10.63 -42.70
C PRO A 306 -7.96 10.54 -41.18
N PRO A 307 -9.12 10.07 -40.69
CA PRO A 307 -9.46 10.05 -39.25
C PRO A 307 -8.71 8.94 -38.49
N VAL A 308 -7.37 8.97 -38.54
CA VAL A 308 -6.50 7.98 -37.90
C VAL A 308 -6.62 8.02 -36.37
N GLY A 309 -6.59 6.86 -35.74
CA GLY A 309 -6.83 6.66 -34.31
C GLY A 309 -8.31 6.76 -33.91
N ARG A 310 -9.24 6.63 -34.86
CA ARG A 310 -10.68 6.59 -34.61
C ARG A 310 -11.23 5.23 -34.98
N ASN A 311 -12.22 4.76 -34.23
CA ASN A 311 -13.07 3.65 -34.66
C ASN A 311 -13.86 4.10 -35.89
N VAL A 312 -13.74 3.32 -36.96
CA VAL A 312 -14.42 3.50 -38.23
C VAL A 312 -15.21 2.24 -38.57
N ARG A 313 -16.36 2.42 -39.20
CA ARG A 313 -17.10 1.33 -39.85
C ARG A 313 -17.08 1.58 -41.35
N ILE A 314 -16.45 0.65 -42.07
CA ILE A 314 -16.31 0.68 -43.53
C ILE A 314 -17.19 -0.43 -44.10
N THR A 315 -18.05 -0.08 -45.04
CA THR A 315 -18.84 -1.04 -45.82
C THR A 315 -18.11 -1.32 -47.13
N CYS A 316 -17.58 -2.53 -47.25
CA CYS A 316 -16.81 -3.04 -48.38
C CYS A 316 -17.75 -3.62 -49.45
N ASP A 317 -17.38 -3.45 -50.72
CA ASP A 317 -18.04 -4.13 -51.84
C ASP A 317 -17.79 -5.65 -51.74
N SER A 318 -16.57 -6.03 -51.37
CA SER A 318 -16.12 -7.39 -51.08
C SER A 318 -14.97 -7.35 -50.08
N VAL A 319 -14.77 -8.47 -49.37
CA VAL A 319 -13.61 -8.68 -48.50
C VAL A 319 -12.93 -9.97 -48.95
N GLU A 320 -11.71 -9.85 -49.47
CA GLU A 320 -10.91 -11.00 -49.93
C GLU A 320 -9.72 -11.20 -48.99
N MET A 321 -9.54 -12.42 -48.48
CA MET A 321 -8.35 -12.75 -47.68
C MET A 321 -7.13 -12.83 -48.58
N VAL A 322 -6.05 -12.17 -48.20
CA VAL A 322 -4.85 -12.12 -49.06
C VAL A 322 -3.60 -12.62 -48.34
N TRP A 323 -3.45 -12.38 -47.03
CA TRP A 323 -2.23 -12.77 -46.31
C TRP A 323 -2.46 -13.23 -44.87
N GLU A 324 -1.56 -14.08 -44.40
CA GLU A 324 -1.40 -14.43 -42.99
C GLU A 324 -0.02 -13.94 -42.53
N GLN A 325 0.00 -13.16 -41.45
CA GLN A 325 1.23 -12.78 -40.78
C GLN A 325 1.56 -13.84 -39.74
N THR A 326 2.77 -14.40 -39.81
CA THR A 326 3.26 -15.41 -38.86
C THR A 326 4.36 -14.83 -37.98
N ASP A 327 4.40 -15.24 -36.70
CA ASP A 327 5.55 -14.98 -35.85
C ASP A 327 6.74 -15.80 -36.37
N GLY A 328 7.81 -15.12 -36.76
CA GLY A 328 9.00 -15.74 -37.34
C GLY A 328 9.75 -16.73 -36.43
N ARG A 329 9.35 -16.89 -35.15
CA ARG A 329 9.89 -17.93 -34.27
C ARG A 329 9.13 -19.26 -34.32
N ASP A 330 7.81 -19.22 -34.29
CA ASP A 330 6.98 -20.41 -34.06
C ASP A 330 6.05 -20.74 -35.23
N ASN A 331 6.04 -19.93 -36.31
CA ASN A 331 5.11 -20.01 -37.44
C ASN A 331 3.63 -19.89 -37.05
N ASP A 332 3.34 -19.46 -35.81
CA ASP A 332 1.97 -19.17 -35.38
C ASP A 332 1.45 -17.94 -36.12
N VAL A 333 0.24 -18.03 -36.66
CA VAL A 333 -0.43 -16.91 -37.34
C VAL A 333 -0.80 -15.89 -36.27
N THR A 334 -0.15 -14.73 -36.28
CA THR A 334 -0.42 -13.65 -35.34
C THR A 334 -1.56 -12.75 -35.80
N SER A 335 -1.74 -12.61 -37.10
CA SER A 335 -2.83 -11.82 -37.67
C SER A 335 -3.12 -12.24 -39.11
N ARG A 336 -4.38 -12.03 -39.53
CA ARG A 336 -4.81 -12.22 -40.92
C ARG A 336 -5.12 -10.88 -41.55
N ILE A 337 -4.73 -10.71 -42.81
CA ILE A 337 -4.93 -9.47 -43.54
C ILE A 337 -5.84 -9.75 -44.73
N ALA A 338 -7.01 -9.14 -44.69
CA ALA A 338 -7.92 -9.11 -45.82
C ALA A 338 -7.88 -7.74 -46.50
N MET A 339 -8.31 -7.70 -47.76
CA MET A 339 -8.47 -6.48 -48.52
C MET A 339 -9.95 -6.17 -48.62
N CYS A 340 -10.36 -5.04 -48.03
CA CYS A 340 -11.68 -4.47 -48.17
C CYS A 340 -11.72 -3.65 -49.46
N GLN A 341 -12.52 -4.07 -50.44
CA GLN A 341 -12.67 -3.38 -51.70
C GLN A 341 -13.65 -2.20 -51.57
N LEU A 342 -13.21 -1.00 -51.96
CA LEU A 342 -14.01 0.23 -52.03
C LEU A 342 -13.94 0.80 -53.45
N GLY A 343 -14.81 0.31 -54.33
CA GLY A 343 -14.78 0.57 -55.76
C GLY A 343 -13.49 0.04 -56.40
N ARG A 344 -12.57 0.95 -56.72
CA ARG A 344 -11.25 0.62 -57.31
C ARG A 344 -10.09 0.65 -56.32
N TYR A 345 -10.37 0.99 -55.07
CA TYR A 345 -9.37 1.10 -54.02
C TYR A 345 -9.46 -0.09 -53.07
N LEU A 346 -8.33 -0.43 -52.47
CA LEU A 346 -8.23 -1.49 -51.47
C LEU A 346 -7.85 -0.87 -50.13
N VAL A 347 -8.54 -1.28 -49.07
CA VAL A 347 -8.20 -0.93 -47.69
C VAL A 347 -7.79 -2.21 -46.98
N PRO A 348 -6.52 -2.34 -46.57
CA PRO A 348 -6.09 -3.44 -45.73
C PRO A 348 -6.89 -3.49 -44.42
N VAL A 349 -7.34 -4.68 -44.05
CA VAL A 349 -8.03 -4.94 -42.78
C VAL A 349 -7.30 -6.06 -42.05
N GLN A 350 -6.82 -5.75 -40.87
CA GLN A 350 -6.14 -6.70 -39.98
C GLN A 350 -7.15 -7.32 -39.00
N PHE A 351 -7.16 -8.65 -38.95
CA PHE A 351 -7.96 -9.47 -38.06
C PHE A 351 -7.05 -10.29 -37.13
N ASP A 352 -7.62 -10.71 -36.00
CA ASP A 352 -7.02 -11.75 -35.16
C ASP A 352 -7.03 -13.12 -35.87
N ASP A 353 -6.32 -14.08 -35.30
CA ASP A 353 -6.13 -15.42 -35.85
C ASP A 353 -7.40 -16.30 -35.80
N GLU A 354 -8.32 -16.02 -34.87
CA GLU A 354 -9.52 -16.83 -34.64
C GLU A 354 -10.83 -16.20 -35.17
N GLY A 355 -10.83 -14.93 -35.57
CA GLY A 355 -12.03 -14.20 -35.99
C GLY A 355 -12.57 -14.60 -37.37
N ALA A 356 -13.89 -14.78 -37.46
CA ALA A 356 -14.57 -14.90 -38.75
C ALA A 356 -14.53 -13.55 -39.49
N ILE A 357 -14.06 -13.56 -40.74
CA ILE A 357 -14.01 -12.35 -41.57
C ILE A 357 -15.44 -11.94 -41.94
N PRO A 358 -15.90 -10.73 -41.58
CA PRO A 358 -17.21 -10.25 -41.97
C PRO A 358 -17.24 -9.98 -43.48
N PRO A 359 -18.34 -10.30 -44.18
CA PRO A 359 -18.38 -10.24 -45.64
C PRO A 359 -18.45 -8.83 -46.23
N HIS A 360 -18.96 -7.84 -45.47
CA HIS A 360 -19.24 -6.49 -46.00
C HIS A 360 -18.89 -5.39 -45.01
N ASP A 361 -19.33 -5.47 -43.75
CA ASP A 361 -19.09 -4.40 -42.78
C ASP A 361 -17.91 -4.73 -41.89
N VAL A 362 -16.87 -3.90 -41.98
CA VAL A 362 -15.68 -3.97 -41.13
C VAL A 362 -15.71 -2.82 -40.15
N GLU A 363 -15.61 -3.11 -38.86
CA GLU A 363 -15.49 -2.09 -37.81
C GLU A 363 -14.15 -2.29 -37.07
N GLY A 364 -13.36 -1.23 -36.97
CA GLY A 364 -12.03 -1.26 -36.34
C GLY A 364 -11.43 0.12 -36.22
N THR A 365 -10.20 0.22 -35.71
CA THR A 365 -9.47 1.50 -35.62
C THR A 365 -8.68 1.75 -36.90
N LEU A 366 -8.81 2.96 -37.46
CA LEU A 366 -8.06 3.35 -38.65
C LEU A 366 -6.64 3.77 -38.27
N PHE A 367 -5.63 3.21 -38.94
CA PHE A 367 -4.21 3.52 -38.75
C PHE A 367 -3.54 3.93 -40.07
N PHE A 368 -2.44 4.67 -39.99
CA PHE A 368 -1.57 4.87 -41.15
C PHE A 368 -0.73 3.63 -41.39
N MET A 369 -0.58 3.22 -42.65
CA MET A 369 0.40 2.19 -42.97
C MET A 369 1.81 2.73 -42.75
N LEU A 370 2.55 2.09 -41.85
CA LEU A 370 3.96 2.37 -41.63
C LEU A 370 4.80 1.39 -42.46
N GLU A 371 5.84 1.90 -43.12
CA GLU A 371 6.75 1.05 -43.93
C GLU A 371 7.47 -0.02 -43.11
N THR A 372 7.48 0.14 -41.78
CA THR A 372 8.10 -0.79 -40.85
C THR A 372 7.29 -2.07 -40.64
N GLU A 373 6.01 -2.10 -41.03
CA GLU A 373 5.20 -3.30 -40.88
C GLU A 373 5.55 -4.35 -41.93
N LEU A 374 5.83 -5.56 -41.47
CA LEU A 374 6.35 -6.65 -42.30
C LEU A 374 5.41 -6.97 -43.47
N TRP A 375 4.10 -6.99 -43.25
CA TRP A 375 3.13 -7.28 -44.30
C TRP A 375 3.03 -6.19 -45.37
N VAL A 376 3.27 -4.91 -45.00
CA VAL A 376 3.33 -3.79 -45.95
C VAL A 376 4.56 -3.95 -46.84
N LYS A 377 5.72 -4.19 -46.22
CA LYS A 377 7.01 -4.29 -46.90
C LYS A 377 7.11 -5.56 -47.75
N ASP A 378 6.72 -6.70 -47.20
CA ASP A 378 6.96 -8.01 -47.78
C ASP A 378 5.77 -8.58 -48.57
N GLY A 379 4.57 -8.03 -48.40
CA GLY A 379 3.35 -8.40 -49.12
C GLY A 379 2.92 -7.30 -50.08
N LEU A 380 2.26 -6.26 -49.54
CA LEU A 380 1.54 -5.25 -50.32
C LEU A 380 2.41 -4.57 -51.39
N ARG A 381 3.61 -4.09 -51.00
CA ARG A 381 4.51 -3.36 -51.90
C ARG A 381 5.25 -4.23 -52.92
N LYS A 382 5.22 -5.56 -52.76
CA LYS A 382 5.82 -6.47 -53.77
C LYS A 382 4.91 -6.68 -54.96
N ASP A 383 3.60 -6.44 -54.81
CA ASP A 383 2.63 -6.52 -55.89
C ASP A 383 2.26 -5.11 -56.39
N PRO A 384 2.73 -4.68 -57.58
CA PRO A 384 2.47 -3.35 -58.10
C PRO A 384 0.97 -3.07 -58.32
N THR A 385 0.15 -4.10 -58.53
CA THR A 385 -1.28 -3.92 -58.76
C THR A 385 -2.00 -3.57 -57.46
N LEU A 386 -1.61 -4.23 -56.35
CA LEU A 386 -2.14 -3.99 -55.03
C LEU A 386 -1.61 -2.68 -54.45
N ASP A 387 -0.32 -2.39 -54.64
CA ASP A 387 0.31 -1.14 -54.17
C ASP A 387 -0.38 0.10 -54.76
N ASN A 388 -0.59 0.12 -56.09
CA ASN A 388 -1.23 1.25 -56.78
C ASN A 388 -2.72 1.44 -56.45
N SER A 389 -3.39 0.41 -55.93
CA SER A 389 -4.81 0.46 -55.57
C SER A 389 -5.06 0.59 -54.06
N SER A 390 -4.04 0.34 -53.24
CA SER A 390 -4.12 0.47 -51.79
C SER A 390 -4.16 1.93 -51.32
N LEU A 391 -4.94 2.20 -50.28
CA LEU A 391 -4.89 3.49 -49.57
C LEU A 391 -3.79 3.45 -48.52
N ASP A 392 -3.15 4.58 -48.19
CA ASP A 392 -2.09 4.69 -47.16
C ASP A 392 -2.57 4.44 -45.70
N VAL A 393 -3.75 3.85 -45.53
CA VAL A 393 -4.38 3.55 -44.25
C VAL A 393 -4.85 2.11 -44.20
N TYR A 394 -4.88 1.53 -43.01
CA TYR A 394 -5.46 0.21 -42.77
C TYR A 394 -6.42 0.24 -41.58
N VAL A 395 -7.33 -0.73 -41.52
CA VAL A 395 -8.25 -0.90 -40.39
C VAL A 395 -7.78 -2.07 -39.55
N ASP A 396 -7.55 -1.84 -38.27
CA ASP A 396 -7.24 -2.89 -37.31
C ASP A 396 -8.49 -3.23 -36.51
N VAL A 397 -8.99 -4.45 -36.68
CA VAL A 397 -10.18 -4.97 -35.99
C VAL A 397 -9.83 -5.45 -34.57
N GLU A 398 -8.56 -5.82 -34.33
CA GLU A 398 -8.06 -6.33 -33.05
C GLU A 398 -7.96 -5.21 -32.01
N HIS A 399 -7.57 -4.00 -32.44
CA HIS A 399 -7.45 -2.81 -31.58
C HIS A 399 -8.79 -2.18 -31.17
N GLY A 400 -9.91 -2.92 -31.23
CA GLY A 400 -11.18 -2.49 -30.65
C GLY A 400 -10.97 -2.08 -29.18
N GLU A 401 -10.86 -0.77 -28.93
CA GLU A 401 -10.25 -0.18 -27.73
C GLU A 401 -10.58 -1.00 -26.49
N ASP A 402 -9.55 -1.55 -25.87
CA ASP A 402 -9.63 -2.41 -24.69
C ASP A 402 -10.40 -1.66 -23.60
N ARG A 403 -11.74 -1.80 -23.62
CA ARG A 403 -12.66 -0.90 -22.91
C ARG A 403 -12.33 -0.88 -21.43
N VAL A 404 -11.78 -1.99 -20.93
CA VAL A 404 -11.31 -2.14 -19.57
C VAL A 404 -10.14 -1.23 -19.24
N ALA A 405 -9.11 -1.13 -20.09
CA ALA A 405 -8.01 -0.19 -19.87
C ALA A 405 -8.54 1.25 -19.73
N SER A 406 -9.54 1.58 -20.54
CA SER A 406 -10.21 2.87 -20.47
C SER A 406 -11.04 3.09 -19.19
N TYR A 407 -11.78 2.08 -18.72
CA TYR A 407 -12.52 2.15 -17.45
C TYR A 407 -11.58 2.22 -16.23
N ILE A 408 -10.48 1.48 -16.24
CA ILE A 408 -9.43 1.58 -15.21
C ILE A 408 -8.85 2.99 -15.20
N GLY A 409 -8.55 3.53 -16.38
CA GLY A 409 -8.11 4.90 -16.55
C GLY A 409 -9.07 5.93 -15.95
N LEU A 410 -10.37 5.79 -16.24
CA LEU A 410 -11.42 6.63 -15.67
C LEU A 410 -11.51 6.51 -14.14
N LEU A 411 -11.42 5.29 -13.59
CA LEU A 411 -11.39 5.08 -12.14
C LEU A 411 -10.22 5.81 -11.48
N PHE A 412 -9.02 5.76 -12.07
CA PHE A 412 -7.87 6.53 -11.58
C PHE A 412 -8.09 8.04 -11.70
N ALA A 413 -8.70 8.51 -12.79
CA ALA A 413 -9.05 9.90 -12.98
C ALA A 413 -10.00 10.40 -11.87
N LEU A 414 -11.00 9.59 -11.51
CA LEU A 414 -11.96 9.90 -10.44
C LEU A 414 -11.37 9.77 -9.03
N ALA A 415 -10.47 8.81 -8.80
CA ALA A 415 -9.80 8.62 -7.51
C ALA A 415 -8.77 9.71 -7.19
N THR A 416 -8.14 10.28 -8.20
CA THR A 416 -7.11 11.33 -8.09
C THR A 416 -7.56 12.56 -7.28
N PRO A 417 -8.70 13.23 -7.56
CA PRO A 417 -9.15 14.37 -6.78
C PRO A 417 -9.45 14.00 -5.32
N VAL A 418 -10.01 12.81 -5.06
CA VAL A 418 -10.24 12.31 -3.69
C VAL A 418 -8.92 12.15 -2.94
N ALA A 419 -7.90 11.57 -3.58
CA ALA A 419 -6.56 11.43 -3.01
C ALA A 419 -5.92 12.79 -2.69
N TRP A 420 -6.07 13.78 -3.57
CA TRP A 420 -5.62 15.16 -3.34
C TRP A 420 -6.33 15.80 -2.14
N VAL A 421 -7.65 15.67 -2.03
CA VAL A 421 -8.43 16.19 -0.89
C VAL A 421 -7.95 15.56 0.43
N LEU A 422 -7.79 14.24 0.47
CA LEU A 422 -7.30 13.54 1.66
C LEU A 422 -5.88 13.97 2.04
N TYR A 423 -4.99 14.12 1.05
CA TYR A 423 -3.64 14.64 1.26
C TYR A 423 -3.67 16.05 1.88
N PHE A 424 -4.43 16.98 1.31
CA PHE A 424 -4.53 18.35 1.83
C PHE A 424 -5.17 18.41 3.22
N ARG A 425 -6.20 17.60 3.49
CA ARG A 425 -6.81 17.51 4.84
C ARG A 425 -5.80 16.99 5.86
N SER A 426 -5.04 15.94 5.54
CA SER A 426 -3.99 15.42 6.43
C SER A 426 -2.92 16.47 6.73
N ARG A 427 -2.52 17.24 5.71
CA ARG A 427 -1.52 18.31 5.85
C ARG A 427 -2.04 19.49 6.67
N ARG A 428 -3.31 19.88 6.50
CA ARG A 428 -3.93 20.93 7.33
C ARG A 428 -4.01 20.50 8.80
N ARG A 429 -4.41 19.25 9.07
CA ARG A 429 -4.41 18.69 10.44
C ARG A 429 -3.01 18.73 11.07
N ALA A 430 -1.99 18.29 10.32
CA ALA A 430 -0.60 18.34 10.80
C ALA A 430 -0.12 19.76 11.09
N LYS A 431 -0.49 20.74 10.26
CA LYS A 431 -0.17 22.16 10.51
C LYS A 431 -0.89 22.73 11.74
N ARG A 432 -2.15 22.38 11.97
CA ARG A 432 -2.91 22.81 13.16
C ARG A 432 -2.30 22.25 14.43
N ALA A 433 -2.02 20.95 14.46
CA ALA A 433 -1.36 20.31 15.59
C ALA A 433 0.02 20.93 15.90
N ALA A 434 0.78 21.28 14.86
CA ALA A 434 2.07 21.96 15.04
C ALA A 434 1.91 23.41 15.56
N ALA A 435 0.88 24.13 15.13
CA ALA A 435 0.59 25.48 15.63
C ALA A 435 0.12 25.46 17.08
N GLU A 436 -0.75 24.51 17.44
CA GLU A 436 -1.23 24.29 18.82
C GLU A 436 -0.06 24.01 19.78
N LEU A 437 0.87 23.14 19.37
CA LEU A 437 2.09 22.85 20.14
C LEU A 437 3.00 24.07 20.33
N ALA A 438 3.10 24.94 19.31
CA ALA A 438 3.91 26.16 19.38
C ALA A 438 3.29 27.26 20.26
N THR A 439 1.96 27.26 20.43
CA THR A 439 1.28 28.20 21.33
C THR A 439 1.23 27.73 22.79
N SER A 440 1.45 26.43 23.03
CA SER A 440 1.48 25.85 24.39
C SER A 440 2.86 25.86 25.05
N SER A 441 3.91 26.20 24.29
CA SER A 441 5.29 26.38 24.77
C SER A 441 5.60 27.85 24.97
#